data_AF-A0A6B3G287-F1
#
_entry.id   AF-A0A6B3G287-F1
#
_cell.length_a   1.000
_cell.length_b   1.000
_cell.length_c   1.000
_cell.angle_alpha   90.00
_cell.angle_beta   90.00
_cell.angle_gamma   90.00
#
_symmetry.space_group_name_H-M   'P 1'
#
loop_
_entity.id
_entity.type
_entity.pdbx_description
1 polymer ?
#
loop_
_entity_poly.entity_id
_entity_poly.type
_entity_poly.pdbx_seq_one_letter_code
_entity_poly.pdbx_strand_id
1 'polypeptide(L)'
;LTVELEAAGPGAGGPSASDVWSALGGELKAAIDLRVLAPLAGERTAAGPPVTEGLVMKAAPHVDGDPGDPGRRLRYDGATDPGGQG
;
A
#
# COMPACT_ATOMS: atom_id res chain seq x y z
N LEU A 1 -1.95 -2.11 -9.19
CA LEU A 1 -3.37 -2.03 -8.78
C LEU A 1 -4.13 -2.94 -9.72
N THR A 2 -4.70 -4.02 -9.20
CA THR A 2 -5.45 -5.03 -9.98
C THR A 2 -6.94 -4.81 -9.81
N VAL A 3 -7.72 -5.17 -10.83
CA VAL A 3 -9.19 -5.14 -10.80
C VAL A 3 -9.66 -6.58 -10.85
N GLU A 4 -10.53 -6.98 -9.93
CA GLU A 4 -11.15 -8.31 -9.90
C GLU A 4 -12.57 -8.25 -10.50
N LEU A 5 -12.90 -9.23 -11.34
CA LEU A 5 -14.19 -9.35 -12.01
C LEU A 5 -14.73 -10.76 -11.79
N GLU A 6 -15.98 -10.86 -11.32
CA GLU A 6 -16.71 -12.13 -11.21
C GLU A 6 -18.11 -12.00 -11.82
N ALA A 7 -18.60 -13.10 -12.42
CA ALA A 7 -20.00 -13.22 -12.75
C ALA A 7 -20.79 -13.37 -11.44
N ALA A 8 -21.73 -12.47 -11.19
CA ALA A 8 -22.54 -12.50 -9.99
C ALA A 8 -23.68 -13.52 -10.16
N GLY A 9 -23.85 -14.36 -9.14
CA GLY A 9 -24.93 -15.35 -9.07
C GLY A 9 -25.91 -15.05 -7.94
N PRO A 10 -26.99 -15.84 -7.83
CA PRO A 10 -27.92 -15.76 -6.71
C PRO A 10 -27.16 -15.84 -5.37
N GLY A 11 -27.27 -14.79 -4.55
CA GLY A 11 -26.56 -14.68 -3.26
C GLY A 11 -25.34 -13.74 -3.24
N ALA A 12 -24.97 -13.12 -4.36
CA ALA A 12 -23.87 -12.14 -4.43
C ALA A 12 -24.18 -10.76 -3.78
N GLY A 13 -25.22 -10.69 -2.93
CA GLY A 13 -25.63 -9.46 -2.23
C GLY A 13 -26.39 -8.43 -3.08
N GLY A 14 -26.75 -8.77 -4.32
CA GLY A 14 -27.62 -7.96 -5.18
C GLY A 14 -29.12 -8.22 -4.95
N PRO A 15 -30.01 -7.40 -5.56
CA PRO A 15 -31.45 -7.63 -5.53
C PRO A 15 -31.80 -8.99 -6.16
N SER A 16 -32.91 -9.58 -5.72
CA SER A 16 -33.36 -10.85 -6.31
C SER A 16 -33.78 -10.63 -7.78
N ALA A 17 -33.62 -11.66 -8.61
CA ALA A 17 -34.03 -11.59 -10.02
C ALA A 17 -35.53 -11.26 -10.19
N SER A 18 -36.39 -11.72 -9.26
CA SER A 18 -37.82 -11.41 -9.24
C SER A 18 -38.10 -9.93 -8.99
N ASP A 19 -37.30 -9.28 -8.15
CA ASP A 19 -37.44 -7.84 -7.87
C ASP A 19 -37.07 -7.02 -9.09
N VAL A 20 -35.95 -7.36 -9.75
CA VAL A 20 -35.49 -6.70 -10.98
C VAL A 20 -36.50 -6.89 -12.11
N TRP A 21 -37.01 -8.11 -12.29
CA TRP A 21 -38.02 -8.42 -13.30
C TRP A 21 -39.31 -7.62 -13.11
N SER A 22 -39.82 -7.59 -11.88
CA SER A 22 -41.04 -6.86 -11.53
C SER A 22 -40.86 -5.34 -11.71
N ALA A 23 -39.70 -4.80 -11.31
CA ALA A 23 -39.35 -3.39 -11.49
C ALA A 23 -39.27 -2.98 -12.97
N LEU A 24 -38.93 -3.92 -13.85
CA LEU A 24 -38.92 -3.73 -15.31
C LEU A 24 -40.26 -4.05 -15.97
N GLY A 25 -41.34 -4.19 -15.19
CA GLY A 25 -42.69 -4.41 -15.71
C GLY A 25 -42.91 -5.81 -16.30
N GLY A 26 -42.11 -6.79 -15.90
CA GLY A 26 -42.22 -8.15 -16.42
C GLY A 26 -41.48 -8.41 -17.74
N GLU A 27 -40.73 -7.43 -18.24
CA GLU A 27 -40.11 -7.47 -19.57
C GLU A 27 -38.56 -7.53 -19.50
N LEU A 28 -38.03 -8.29 -18.54
CA LEU A 28 -36.59 -8.48 -18.40
C LEU A 28 -36.04 -9.32 -19.56
N LYS A 29 -35.03 -8.79 -20.25
CA LYS A 29 -34.29 -9.47 -21.32
C LYS A 29 -33.15 -10.30 -20.73
N ALA A 30 -32.50 -11.11 -21.59
CA ALA A 30 -31.26 -11.79 -21.22
C ALA A 30 -30.23 -10.76 -20.70
N ALA A 31 -29.75 -10.98 -19.48
CA ALA A 31 -28.83 -10.10 -18.76
C ALA A 31 -27.78 -10.93 -18.02
N ILE A 32 -26.63 -10.31 -17.72
CA ILE A 32 -25.54 -10.91 -16.95
C ILE A 32 -25.22 -9.94 -15.81
N ASP A 33 -25.19 -10.45 -14.60
CA ASP A 33 -24.75 -9.67 -13.45
C ASP A 33 -23.23 -9.81 -13.30
N LEU A 34 -22.54 -8.70 -13.10
CA LEU A 34 -21.09 -8.65 -12.91
C LEU A 34 -20.77 -7.90 -11.62
N ARG A 35 -19.84 -8.43 -10.85
CA ARG A 35 -19.27 -7.73 -9.69
C ARG A 35 -17.83 -7.36 -9.99
N VAL A 36 -17.51 -6.10 -9.72
CA VAL A 36 -16.19 -5.52 -9.97
C VAL A 36 -15.63 -5.00 -8.65
N LEU A 37 -14.46 -5.50 -8.26
CA LEU A 37 -13.67 -4.92 -7.18
C LEU A 37 -12.48 -4.19 -7.80
N ALA A 38 -12.53 -2.87 -7.74
CA ALA A 38 -11.48 -2.00 -8.25
C ALA A 38 -10.95 -1.13 -7.12
N PRO A 39 -9.63 -0.94 -7.03
CA PRO A 39 -9.06 -0.04 -6.05
C PRO A 39 -9.33 1.40 -6.46
N LEU A 40 -9.76 2.21 -5.50
CA LEU A 40 -10.00 3.64 -5.68
C LEU A 40 -8.74 4.42 -5.27
N ALA A 41 -8.35 5.38 -6.11
CA ALA A 41 -7.30 6.31 -5.73
C ALA A 41 -7.81 7.20 -4.59
N GLY A 42 -7.11 7.18 -3.46
CA GLY A 42 -7.34 8.13 -2.37
C GLY A 42 -6.57 9.44 -2.57
N GLU A 43 -6.86 10.41 -1.71
CA GLU A 43 -6.03 11.61 -1.60
C GLU A 43 -4.59 11.23 -1.23
N ARG A 44 -3.64 11.96 -1.82
CA ARG A 44 -2.21 11.77 -1.55
C ARG A 44 -1.66 13.02 -0.91
N THR A 45 -1.16 12.88 0.31
CA THR A 45 -0.32 13.89 0.93
C THR A 45 1.13 13.66 0.50
N ALA A 46 1.85 14.74 0.20
CA ALA A 46 3.28 14.64 -0.08
C ALA A 46 4.00 14.00 1.12
N ALA A 47 4.85 13.01 0.85
CA ALA A 47 5.76 12.52 1.87
C ALA A 47 6.71 13.65 2.29
N GLY A 48 7.18 13.60 3.54
CA GLY A 48 8.27 14.46 3.99
C GLY A 48 9.55 14.20 3.18
N PRO A 49 10.55 15.09 3.31
CA PRO A 49 11.87 14.87 2.72
C PRO A 49 12.44 13.50 3.13
N PRO A 50 13.24 12.84 2.27
CA PRO A 50 13.92 11.61 2.66
C PRO A 50 14.87 11.88 3.84
N VAL A 51 15.07 10.87 4.69
CA VAL A 51 16.09 10.91 5.75
C VAL A 51 17.47 11.14 5.11
N THR A 52 18.27 12.01 5.71
CA THR A 52 19.61 12.36 5.20
C THR A 52 20.73 11.70 6.03
N GLU A 53 20.39 11.33 7.25
CA GLU A 53 21.22 10.62 8.20
C GLU A 53 21.49 9.20 7.68
N GLY A 54 22.77 8.86 7.53
CA GLY A 54 23.18 7.53 7.10
C GLY A 54 23.19 6.55 8.27
N LEU A 55 23.20 5.25 7.97
CA LEU A 55 23.30 4.21 9.00
C LEU A 55 24.62 4.31 9.80
N VAL A 56 24.53 4.23 11.13
CA VAL A 56 25.68 4.17 12.03
C VAL A 56 25.81 2.76 12.61
N MET A 57 26.94 2.11 12.36
CA MET A 57 27.30 0.82 12.93
C MET A 57 28.05 1.02 14.25
N LYS A 58 27.56 0.44 15.34
CA LYS A 58 28.31 0.30 16.58
C LYS A 58 28.74 -1.15 16.74
N ALA A 59 30.04 -1.40 16.81
CA ALA A 59 30.55 -2.71 17.20
C ALA A 59 30.47 -2.84 18.73
N ALA A 60 30.16 -4.03 19.25
CA ALA A 60 30.32 -4.26 20.68
C ALA A 60 31.79 -4.01 21.05
N PRO A 61 32.07 -3.29 22.16
CA PRO A 61 33.43 -2.96 22.53
C PRO A 61 34.24 -4.25 22.74
N HIS A 62 35.52 -4.22 22.34
CA HIS A 62 36.49 -5.20 22.83
C HIS A 62 36.57 -5.10 24.36
N VAL A 63 37.15 -6.09 25.05
CA VAL A 63 37.22 -6.09 26.53
C VAL A 63 37.83 -4.78 27.10
N ASP A 64 38.65 -4.09 26.31
CA ASP A 64 39.26 -2.78 26.62
C ASP A 64 38.75 -1.61 25.74
N GLY A 65 37.59 -1.75 25.09
CA GLY A 65 37.03 -0.75 24.19
C GLY A 65 36.39 0.44 24.91
N ASP A 66 36.49 1.64 24.33
CA ASP A 66 35.86 2.85 24.87
C ASP A 66 34.32 2.74 24.81
N PRO A 67 33.60 2.82 25.96
CA PRO A 67 32.14 2.83 25.98
C PRO A 67 31.53 4.09 25.33
N GLY A 68 32.34 5.12 25.06
CA GLY A 68 31.95 6.35 24.38
C GLY A 68 32.01 6.32 22.85
N ASP A 69 32.37 5.20 22.20
CA ASP A 69 32.53 5.15 20.74
C ASP A 69 31.23 5.57 20.02
N PRO A 70 31.24 6.66 19.23
CA PRO A 70 30.08 7.10 18.47
C PRO A 70 29.66 6.09 17.38
N GLY A 71 30.54 5.13 17.04
CA GLY A 71 30.32 4.14 15.99
C GLY A 71 30.76 4.65 14.61
N ARG A 72 30.80 3.73 13.64
CA ARG A 72 31.24 4.00 12.28
C ARG A 72 30.06 4.17 11.33
N ARG A 73 29.99 5.31 10.65
CA ARG A 73 28.99 5.54 9.59
C ARG A 73 29.26 4.64 8.39
N LEU A 74 28.25 3.90 7.96
CA LEU A 74 28.32 3.06 6.78
C LEU A 74 28.16 3.92 5.54
N ARG A 75 29.07 3.76 4.58
CA ARG A 75 28.96 4.35 3.24
C ARG A 75 28.33 3.31 2.33
N TYR A 76 27.22 3.64 1.70
CA TYR A 76 26.59 2.83 0.66
C TYR A 76 26.36 3.69 -0.58
N ASP A 77 26.34 3.06 -1.74
CA ASP A 77 26.10 3.75 -3.00
C ASP A 77 24.70 4.37 -3.01
N GLY A 78 24.64 5.69 -3.25
CA GLY A 78 23.41 6.49 -3.18
C GLY A 78 23.22 7.31 -1.90
N ALA A 79 24.14 7.22 -0.93
CA ALA A 79 24.12 8.10 0.24
C ALA A 79 24.48 9.55 -0.16
N THR A 80 23.54 10.49 0.03
CA THR A 80 23.81 11.92 -0.04
C THR A 80 24.51 12.41 1.23
N ASP A 81 25.42 13.38 1.10
CA ASP A 81 26.07 14.04 2.23
C ASP A 81 25.02 14.84 3.02
N PRO A 82 24.74 14.54 4.30
CA PRO A 82 23.75 15.28 5.09
C PRO A 82 24.22 16.68 5.50
N GLY A 83 25.48 17.04 5.22
CA GLY A 83 26.05 18.30 5.70
C GLY A 83 26.30 18.28 7.21
N GLY A 84 26.65 19.46 7.75
CA GLY A 84 27.20 19.59 9.11
C GLY A 84 26.20 19.60 10.27
N GLN A 85 24.89 19.52 10.01
CA GLN A 85 23.87 19.60 11.06
C GLN A 85 23.28 18.26 11.49
N GLY A 86 23.53 17.17 10.74
CA GLY A 86 22.85 15.90 10.99
C GLY A 86 21.41 15.96 10.50
#